data_AF-A0A6P9D9U0-F1
#
_entry.id   AF-A0A6P9D9U0-F1
#
_cell.length_a   1.000
_cell.length_b   1.000
_cell.length_c   1.000
_cell.angle_alpha   90.00
_cell.angle_beta   90.00
_cell.angle_gamma   90.00
#
_symmetry.space_group_name_H-M   'P 1'
#
loop_
_entity.id
_entity.type
_entity.pdbx_description
1 polymer ?
#
loop_
_entity_poly.entity_id
_entity_poly.type
_entity_poly.pdbx_seq_one_letter_code
_entity_poly.pdbx_strand_id
1 'polypeptide(L)'
;MNSLIQNAYNSLLRGIQSIGVTGDFIPCELLLTGVQAFPVLVGSNGQVLIAASQYGKGRMVVTAHEAMIQLPQFLPFIKNALDWLRPSPMALIGVHRSLDALSKLLLSSGIEVDPDATLGDSLGVFCRDAYDSAQADDLVQFIKKGGGLLIGGQAWLWSHQHGKEAVLVRFPGNLVTGAAGVYFTPREGEKGIFSIPEKIRNDPSIIQ
;
A
#
# COMPACT_ATOMS: atom_id res chain seq x y z
N MET A 1 11.37 -18.23 6.82
CA MET A 1 10.87 -16.84 6.64
C MET A 1 11.98 -15.89 7.03
N ASN A 2 12.27 -14.89 6.21
CA ASN A 2 13.35 -13.91 6.44
C ASN A 2 13.05 -13.11 7.73
N SER A 3 13.99 -13.04 8.69
CA SER A 3 13.81 -12.30 9.95
C SER A 3 13.52 -10.81 9.72
N LEU A 4 14.02 -10.24 8.62
CA LEU A 4 13.75 -8.86 8.22
C LEU A 4 12.28 -8.64 7.86
N ILE A 5 11.67 -9.58 7.15
CA ILE A 5 10.26 -9.51 6.75
C ILE A 5 9.35 -9.61 7.99
N GLN A 6 9.66 -10.50 8.93
CA GLN A 6 8.91 -10.58 10.19
C GLN A 6 9.04 -9.28 11.02
N ASN A 7 10.22 -8.68 11.08
CA ASN A 7 10.42 -7.39 11.76
C ASN A 7 9.62 -6.26 11.09
N ALA A 8 9.59 -6.23 9.76
CA ALA A 8 8.79 -5.28 9.00
C ALA A 8 7.29 -5.45 9.27
N TYR A 9 6.78 -6.67 9.21
CA TYR A 9 5.39 -6.98 9.56
C TYR A 9 5.02 -6.56 10.98
N ASN A 10 5.88 -6.87 11.97
CA ASN A 10 5.69 -6.46 13.35
C ASN A 10 5.67 -4.92 13.50
N SER A 11 6.48 -4.21 12.72
CA SER A 11 6.52 -2.74 12.73
C SER A 11 5.23 -2.14 12.16
N LEU A 12 4.74 -2.70 11.04
CA LEU A 12 3.51 -2.26 10.37
C LEU A 12 2.27 -2.48 11.24
N LEU A 13 2.25 -3.55 12.03
CA LEU A 13 1.08 -3.96 12.82
C LEU A 13 1.26 -3.72 14.32
N ARG A 14 2.27 -2.94 14.70
CA ARG A 14 2.56 -2.59 16.09
C ARG A 14 1.33 -2.00 16.78
N GLY A 15 0.83 -2.70 17.80
CA GLY A 15 -0.33 -2.27 18.59
C GLY A 15 -1.68 -2.48 17.92
N ILE A 16 -1.75 -3.18 16.78
CA ILE A 16 -2.99 -3.41 16.03
C ILE A 16 -3.41 -4.87 16.19
N GLN A 17 -4.59 -5.10 16.78
CA GLN A 17 -5.15 -6.44 16.98
C GLN A 17 -6.07 -6.88 15.84
N SER A 18 -6.73 -5.93 15.19
CA SER A 18 -7.59 -6.16 14.04
C SER A 18 -7.67 -4.92 13.16
N ILE A 19 -7.98 -5.12 11.88
CA ILE A 19 -8.25 -4.05 10.92
C ILE A 19 -9.66 -4.24 10.36
N GLY A 20 -10.47 -3.20 10.47
CA GLY A 20 -11.82 -3.15 9.90
C GLY A 20 -11.80 -2.63 8.46
N VAL A 21 -11.91 -3.54 7.49
CA VAL A 21 -12.15 -3.23 6.08
C VAL A 21 -13.66 -3.09 5.86
N THR A 22 -14.21 -2.03 6.44
CA THR A 22 -15.64 -1.70 6.45
C THR A 22 -15.84 -0.26 5.95
N GLY A 23 -17.04 0.06 5.47
CA GLY A 23 -17.35 1.37 4.87
C GLY A 23 -17.94 1.23 3.47
N ASP A 24 -18.14 2.34 2.78
CA ASP A 24 -18.74 2.39 1.44
C ASP A 24 -17.67 2.34 0.33
N PHE A 25 -16.92 1.24 0.32
CA PHE A 25 -15.98 0.88 -0.73
C PHE A 25 -15.87 -0.64 -0.85
N ILE A 26 -15.33 -1.12 -1.97
CA ILE A 26 -15.04 -2.54 -2.21
C ILE A 26 -13.57 -2.64 -2.58
N PRO A 27 -12.70 -3.27 -1.76
CA PRO A 27 -11.30 -3.45 -2.13
C PRO A 27 -11.16 -4.40 -3.33
N CYS A 28 -9.99 -4.44 -3.98
CA CYS A 28 -9.64 -5.58 -4.83
C CYS A 28 -8.83 -6.63 -4.05
N GLU A 29 -8.50 -7.74 -4.68
CA GLU A 29 -7.44 -8.62 -4.18
C GLU A 29 -6.08 -8.15 -4.70
N LEU A 30 -5.06 -8.23 -3.85
CA LEU A 30 -3.65 -8.06 -4.22
C LEU A 30 -2.99 -9.42 -4.48
N LEU A 31 -2.19 -9.50 -5.54
CA LEU A 31 -1.36 -10.65 -5.89
C LEU A 31 0.10 -10.35 -5.56
N LEU A 32 0.77 -11.28 -4.88
CA LEU A 32 2.18 -11.17 -4.51
C LEU A 32 3.02 -12.18 -5.28
N THR A 33 4.00 -11.68 -6.02
CA THR A 33 4.94 -12.49 -6.82
C THR A 33 6.41 -12.22 -6.47
N GLY A 34 6.68 -11.13 -5.73
CA GLY A 34 8.02 -10.70 -5.37
C GLY A 34 8.58 -11.43 -4.15
N VAL A 35 9.85 -11.83 -4.19
CA VAL A 35 10.53 -12.49 -3.05
C VAL A 35 10.67 -11.59 -1.81
N GLN A 36 10.56 -10.28 -1.98
CA GLN A 36 10.55 -9.28 -0.90
C GLN A 36 9.12 -8.80 -0.58
N ALA A 37 8.12 -9.21 -1.35
CA ALA A 37 6.73 -8.88 -1.10
C ALA A 37 6.17 -9.83 -0.04
N PHE A 38 5.37 -9.29 0.87
CA PHE A 38 4.73 -10.07 1.92
C PHE A 38 3.34 -9.50 2.23
N PRO A 39 2.38 -10.37 2.62
CA PRO A 39 1.06 -9.93 3.00
C PRO A 39 1.11 -9.27 4.38
N VAL A 40 0.41 -8.15 4.52
CA VAL A 40 0.24 -7.41 5.78
C VAL A 40 -1.16 -7.66 6.35
N LEU A 41 -2.18 -7.67 5.48
CA LEU A 41 -3.56 -8.00 5.86
C LEU A 41 -4.11 -9.04 4.89
N VAL A 42 -4.59 -10.15 5.44
CA VAL A 42 -5.19 -11.26 4.68
C VAL A 42 -6.62 -11.46 5.16
N GLY A 43 -7.57 -11.51 4.22
CA GLY A 43 -8.97 -11.83 4.46
C GLY A 43 -9.18 -13.24 5.01
N SER A 44 -10.42 -13.53 5.42
CA SER A 44 -10.81 -14.85 5.89
C SER A 44 -10.70 -15.91 4.78
N ASN A 45 -10.94 -15.50 3.53
CA ASN A 45 -10.83 -16.34 2.33
C ASN A 45 -9.41 -16.44 1.75
N GLY A 46 -8.39 -15.87 2.41
CA GLY A 46 -7.00 -15.90 1.95
C GLY A 46 -6.59 -14.77 1.01
N GLN A 47 -7.51 -13.87 0.63
CA GLN A 47 -7.19 -12.73 -0.23
C GLN A 47 -6.30 -11.71 0.49
N VAL A 48 -5.25 -11.22 -0.17
CA VAL A 48 -4.41 -10.15 0.36
C VAL A 48 -5.07 -8.80 0.11
N LEU A 49 -5.27 -8.01 1.18
CA LEU A 49 -5.91 -6.70 1.14
C LEU A 49 -4.93 -5.55 1.44
N ILE A 50 -3.84 -5.86 2.11
CA ILE A 50 -2.70 -4.95 2.30
C ILE A 50 -1.43 -5.77 2.11
N ALA A 51 -0.49 -5.22 1.35
CA ALA A 51 0.81 -5.81 1.11
C ALA A 51 1.92 -4.80 1.36
N ALA A 52 3.13 -5.31 1.63
CA ALA A 52 4.32 -4.50 1.68
C ALA A 52 5.46 -5.19 0.94
N SER A 53 6.41 -4.41 0.43
CA SER A 53 7.56 -4.93 -0.30
C SER A 53 8.76 -4.00 -0.21
N GLN A 54 9.95 -4.56 -0.34
CA GLN A 54 11.19 -3.80 -0.50
C GLN A 54 11.64 -3.85 -1.97
N TYR A 55 12.04 -2.71 -2.53
CA TYR A 55 12.54 -2.63 -3.90
C TYR A 55 13.72 -1.66 -4.00
N GLY A 56 14.87 -2.17 -4.44
CA GLY A 56 16.14 -1.46 -4.32
C GLY A 56 16.42 -1.10 -2.87
N LYS A 57 16.64 0.19 -2.59
CA LYS A 57 16.86 0.72 -1.24
C LYS A 57 15.57 1.18 -0.54
N GLY A 58 14.46 1.29 -1.27
CA GLY A 58 13.19 1.81 -0.75
C GLY A 58 12.18 0.72 -0.44
N ARG A 59 11.00 1.17 -0.04
CA ARG A 59 9.93 0.33 0.50
C ARG A 59 8.58 0.79 -0.01
N MET A 60 7.62 -0.12 -0.06
CA MET A 60 6.24 0.17 -0.45
C MET A 60 5.25 -0.49 0.49
N VAL A 61 4.14 0.21 0.74
CA VAL A 61 2.91 -0.33 1.32
C VAL A 61 1.79 -0.08 0.33
N VAL A 62 1.06 -1.15 0.01
CA VAL A 62 -0.01 -1.16 -0.99
C VAL A 62 -1.32 -1.57 -0.31
N THR A 63 -2.37 -0.75 -0.42
CA THR A 63 -3.72 -1.08 0.05
C THR A 63 -4.66 -1.35 -1.11
N ALA A 64 -5.51 -2.35 -0.96
CA ALA A 64 -6.46 -2.79 -1.98
C ALA A 64 -7.61 -1.81 -2.30
N HIS A 65 -7.60 -0.62 -1.69
CA HIS A 65 -8.47 0.50 -2.03
C HIS A 65 -7.80 1.80 -1.54
N GLU A 66 -8.01 2.93 -2.21
CA GLU A 66 -7.52 4.24 -1.79
C GLU A 66 -8.24 4.77 -0.53
N ALA A 67 -9.49 4.34 -0.30
CA ALA A 67 -10.24 4.66 0.92
C ALA A 67 -9.56 4.10 2.19
N MET A 68 -8.86 2.96 2.08
CA MET A 68 -8.15 2.34 3.21
C MET A 68 -6.97 3.18 3.72
N ILE A 69 -6.51 4.16 2.93
CA ILE A 69 -5.49 5.12 3.37
C ILE A 69 -6.07 6.51 3.64
N GLN A 70 -7.39 6.66 3.72
CA GLN A 70 -8.04 7.96 3.93
C GLN A 70 -9.05 7.96 5.09
N LEU A 71 -9.55 6.79 5.50
CA LEU A 71 -10.54 6.70 6.57
C LEU A 71 -9.89 6.65 7.98
N PRO A 72 -10.48 7.33 8.99
CA PRO A 72 -9.92 7.39 10.34
C PRO A 72 -9.65 6.03 11.00
N GLN A 73 -10.44 5.02 10.69
CA GLN A 73 -10.28 3.66 11.23
C GLN A 73 -8.93 3.00 10.84
N PHE A 74 -8.29 3.44 9.76
CA PHE A 74 -6.99 2.95 9.33
C PHE A 74 -5.83 3.79 9.88
N LEU A 75 -6.10 4.91 10.57
CA LEU A 75 -5.07 5.82 11.04
C LEU A 75 -3.96 5.13 11.85
N PRO A 76 -4.24 4.21 12.80
CA PRO A 76 -3.15 3.51 13.51
C PRO A 76 -2.21 2.74 12.56
N PHE A 77 -2.77 2.07 11.55
CA PHE A 77 -2.00 1.37 10.53
C PHE A 77 -1.20 2.36 9.65
N ILE A 78 -1.84 3.44 9.20
CA ILE A 78 -1.20 4.47 8.36
C ILE A 78 0.01 5.07 9.10
N LYS A 79 -0.11 5.35 10.41
CA LYS A 79 1.03 5.86 11.22
C LYS A 79 2.20 4.90 11.21
N ASN A 80 1.96 3.61 11.47
CA ASN A 80 3.00 2.58 11.43
C ASN A 80 3.59 2.41 10.02
N ALA A 81 2.75 2.51 8.98
CA ALA A 81 3.20 2.45 7.59
C ALA A 81 4.12 3.62 7.25
N LEU A 82 3.77 4.85 7.62
CA LEU A 82 4.62 6.03 7.41
C LEU A 82 5.95 5.90 8.15
N ASP A 83 5.94 5.49 9.42
CA ASP A 83 7.16 5.22 10.19
C ASP A 83 8.05 4.19 9.50
N TRP A 84 7.45 3.09 9.03
CA TRP A 84 8.18 2.03 8.36
C TRP A 84 8.64 2.42 6.95
N LEU A 85 7.97 3.34 6.26
CA LEU A 85 8.36 3.79 4.92
C LEU A 85 9.51 4.81 4.97
N ARG A 86 9.54 5.68 6.00
CA ARG A 86 10.51 6.78 6.12
C ARG A 86 11.97 6.29 6.13
N PRO A 87 12.83 6.78 5.22
CA PRO A 87 14.26 6.43 5.23
C PRO A 87 15.00 7.05 6.42
N SER A 88 14.47 8.13 7.01
CA SER A 88 14.98 8.74 8.23
C SER A 88 13.85 9.46 9.01
N PRO A 89 14.02 9.74 10.32
CA PRO A 89 13.03 10.45 11.12
C PRO A 89 12.72 11.88 10.67
N MET A 90 13.57 12.50 9.85
CA MET A 90 13.38 13.86 9.30
C MET A 90 12.86 13.85 7.87
N ALA A 91 12.75 12.68 7.24
CA ALA A 91 12.38 12.59 5.83
C ALA A 91 10.95 13.12 5.61
N LEU A 92 10.77 14.01 4.62
CA LEU A 92 9.48 14.66 4.36
C LEU A 92 8.45 13.67 3.84
N ILE A 93 7.18 13.87 4.21
CA ILE A 93 6.04 13.08 3.75
C ILE A 93 5.22 13.97 2.83
N GLY A 94 5.20 13.65 1.54
CA GLY A 94 4.35 14.32 0.56
C GLY A 94 3.08 13.53 0.31
N VAL A 95 1.94 14.20 0.25
CA VAL A 95 0.63 13.58 -0.04
C VAL A 95 0.05 14.21 -1.29
N HIS A 96 -0.12 13.41 -2.34
CA HIS A 96 -0.73 13.85 -3.59
C HIS A 96 -2.19 14.30 -3.38
N ARG A 97 -2.66 15.29 -4.15
CA ARG A 97 -4.05 15.83 -4.06
C ARG A 97 -5.16 14.80 -4.13
N SER A 98 -4.94 13.67 -4.80
CA SER A 98 -5.95 12.63 -4.86
C SER A 98 -6.23 11.96 -3.52
N LEU A 99 -5.39 12.20 -2.52
CA LEU A 99 -5.56 11.77 -1.13
C LEU A 99 -5.70 12.96 -0.17
N ASP A 100 -6.40 14.03 -0.55
CA ASP A 100 -6.62 15.21 0.31
C ASP A 100 -7.20 14.84 1.71
N ALA A 101 -8.07 13.84 1.79
CA ALA A 101 -8.59 13.36 3.07
C ALA A 101 -7.50 12.73 3.96
N LEU A 102 -6.50 12.07 3.38
CA LEU A 102 -5.33 11.58 4.13
C LEU A 102 -4.53 12.75 4.71
N SER A 103 -4.25 13.79 3.91
CA SER A 103 -3.54 14.98 4.38
C SER A 103 -4.23 15.61 5.60
N LYS A 104 -5.55 15.83 5.50
CA LYS A 104 -6.36 16.37 6.60
C LYS A 104 -6.34 15.48 7.83
N LEU A 105 -6.45 14.16 7.64
CA LEU A 105 -6.41 13.18 8.73
C LEU A 105 -5.05 13.16 9.44
N LEU A 106 -3.94 13.23 8.71
CA LEU A 106 -2.59 13.27 9.28
C LEU A 106 -2.32 14.58 10.03
N LEU A 107 -2.65 15.72 9.43
CA LEU A 107 -2.46 17.04 10.04
C LEU A 107 -3.28 17.18 11.34
N SER A 108 -4.55 16.78 11.32
CA SER A 108 -5.40 16.78 12.53
C SER A 108 -4.91 15.82 13.62
N SER A 109 -4.07 14.85 13.25
CA SER A 109 -3.43 13.89 14.16
C SER A 109 -2.02 14.30 14.59
N GLY A 110 -1.59 15.52 14.27
CA GLY A 110 -0.27 16.05 14.64
C GLY A 110 0.90 15.52 13.81
N ILE A 111 0.64 14.96 12.62
CA ILE A 111 1.68 14.46 11.71
C ILE A 111 1.90 15.51 10.61
N GLU A 112 3.12 16.01 10.54
CA GLU A 112 3.54 16.94 9.50
C GLU A 112 3.61 16.24 8.14
N VAL A 113 2.93 16.83 7.16
CA VAL A 113 2.93 16.41 5.76
C VAL A 113 2.90 17.62 4.84
N ASP A 114 3.39 17.45 3.62
CA ASP A 114 3.23 18.41 2.53
C ASP A 114 1.98 18.03 1.71
N PRO A 115 0.86 18.78 1.82
CA PRO A 115 -0.38 18.49 1.11
C PRO A 115 -0.31 18.97 -0.36
N ASP A 116 -0.99 18.26 -1.26
CA ASP A 116 -0.93 18.53 -2.71
C ASP A 116 0.51 18.46 -3.26
N ALA A 117 1.33 17.61 -2.65
CA ALA A 117 2.71 17.43 -3.06
C ALA A 117 2.79 16.78 -4.44
N THR A 118 3.79 17.23 -5.21
CA THR A 118 4.24 16.54 -6.42
C THR A 118 5.48 15.71 -6.08
N LEU A 119 5.70 14.63 -6.84
CA LEU A 119 6.91 13.82 -6.65
C LEU A 119 8.16 14.67 -6.90
N GLY A 120 9.05 14.75 -5.92
CA GLY A 120 10.30 15.52 -6.00
C GLY A 120 11.41 14.94 -5.13
N ASP A 121 12.65 15.36 -5.40
CA ASP A 121 13.86 14.78 -4.81
C ASP A 121 14.00 14.97 -3.28
N SER A 122 13.27 15.93 -2.70
CA SER A 122 13.29 16.21 -1.25
C SER A 122 12.41 15.29 -0.42
N LEU A 123 11.49 14.55 -1.05
CA LEU A 123 10.56 13.69 -0.34
C LEU A 123 11.25 12.41 0.15
N GLY A 124 10.91 11.99 1.37
CA GLY A 124 11.28 10.68 1.90
C GLY A 124 10.18 9.64 1.69
N VAL A 125 8.93 10.08 1.79
CA VAL A 125 7.74 9.26 1.57
C VAL A 125 6.78 10.01 0.66
N PHE A 126 6.18 9.30 -0.28
CA PHE A 126 5.13 9.83 -1.13
C PHE A 126 3.87 8.97 -1.00
N CYS A 127 2.72 9.63 -0.80
CA CYS A 127 1.42 9.00 -0.69
C CYS A 127 0.56 9.37 -1.91
N ARG A 128 0.02 8.39 -2.63
CA ARG A 128 -0.85 8.62 -3.80
C ARG A 128 -1.85 7.50 -4.03
N ASP A 129 -2.86 7.75 -4.86
CA ASP A 129 -3.68 6.66 -5.40
C ASP A 129 -2.96 5.89 -6.52
N ALA A 130 -3.61 4.82 -6.99
CA ALA A 130 -3.09 3.92 -8.01
C ALA A 130 -3.69 4.15 -9.42
N TYR A 131 -4.29 5.30 -9.70
CA TYR A 131 -5.11 5.51 -10.90
C TYR A 131 -4.45 6.32 -12.02
N ASP A 132 -3.28 6.90 -11.75
CA ASP A 132 -2.52 7.67 -12.73
C ASP A 132 -1.13 7.06 -12.96
N SER A 133 -0.73 7.02 -14.24
CA SER A 133 0.53 6.43 -14.71
C SER A 133 1.53 7.46 -15.23
N ALA A 134 1.19 8.76 -15.25
CA ALA A 134 2.03 9.80 -15.82
C ALA A 134 3.45 9.86 -15.24
N GLN A 135 3.62 9.46 -13.97
CA GLN A 135 4.89 9.45 -13.26
C GLN A 135 5.34 8.03 -12.83
N ALA A 136 4.89 6.98 -13.53
CA ALA A 136 5.16 5.61 -13.11
C ALA A 136 6.66 5.30 -13.02
N ASP A 137 7.44 5.65 -14.05
CA ASP A 137 8.88 5.42 -14.08
C ASP A 137 9.62 6.21 -12.99
N ASP A 138 9.22 7.47 -12.77
CA ASP A 138 9.81 8.33 -11.73
C ASP A 138 9.54 7.78 -10.33
N LEU A 139 8.34 7.25 -10.06
CA LEU A 139 8.02 6.57 -8.81
C LEU A 139 8.89 5.33 -8.60
N VAL A 140 9.04 4.50 -9.64
CA VAL A 140 9.88 3.31 -9.57
C VAL A 140 11.33 3.70 -9.26
N GLN A 141 11.86 4.78 -9.86
CA GLN A 141 13.20 5.27 -9.53
C GLN A 141 13.30 5.85 -8.11
N PHE A 142 12.30 6.61 -7.68
CA PHE A 142 12.20 7.16 -6.32
C PHE A 142 12.30 6.05 -5.27
N ILE A 143 11.50 4.98 -5.42
CA ILE A 143 11.54 3.82 -4.52
C ILE A 143 12.92 3.14 -4.61
N LYS A 144 13.39 2.85 -5.82
CA LYS A 144 14.68 2.15 -6.01
C LYS A 144 15.85 2.87 -5.32
N LYS A 145 15.83 4.20 -5.29
CA LYS A 145 16.86 5.06 -4.66
C LYS A 145 16.74 5.15 -3.13
N GLY A 146 15.63 4.77 -2.53
CA GLY A 146 15.44 4.79 -1.07
C GLY A 146 14.13 5.41 -0.59
N GLY A 147 13.30 5.91 -1.51
CA GLY A 147 12.00 6.48 -1.18
C GLY A 147 11.00 5.45 -0.65
N GLY A 148 10.07 5.92 0.17
CA GLY A 148 8.92 5.14 0.63
C GLY A 148 7.65 5.49 -0.16
N LEU A 149 6.91 4.49 -0.66
CA LEU A 149 5.60 4.71 -1.29
C LEU A 149 4.47 4.12 -0.45
N LEU A 150 3.48 4.95 -0.11
CA LEU A 150 2.17 4.49 0.35
C LEU A 150 1.17 4.67 -0.80
N ILE A 151 0.62 3.58 -1.31
CA ILE A 151 -0.27 3.61 -2.47
C ILE A 151 -1.54 2.79 -2.25
N GLY A 152 -2.67 3.33 -2.67
CA GLY A 152 -3.96 2.67 -2.55
C GLY A 152 -4.80 2.79 -3.81
N GLY A 153 -5.54 1.75 -4.15
CA GLY A 153 -6.46 1.76 -5.28
C GLY A 153 -7.10 0.40 -5.48
N GLN A 154 -8.03 0.31 -6.43
CA GLN A 154 -8.61 -0.96 -6.84
C GLN A 154 -8.62 -1.09 -8.36
N ALA A 155 -8.43 -2.31 -8.86
CA ALA A 155 -8.42 -2.56 -10.30
C ALA A 155 -9.69 -3.25 -10.81
N TRP A 156 -10.60 -3.70 -9.94
CA TRP A 156 -11.83 -4.39 -10.35
C TRP A 156 -12.74 -3.46 -11.17
N LEU A 157 -12.93 -2.21 -10.72
CA LEU A 157 -13.76 -1.24 -11.43
C LEU A 157 -13.10 -0.81 -12.74
N TRP A 158 -11.80 -0.56 -12.68
CA TRP A 158 -11.00 -0.23 -13.86
C TRP A 158 -11.09 -1.32 -14.94
N SER A 159 -11.17 -2.59 -14.52
CA SER A 159 -11.26 -3.74 -15.41
C SER A 159 -12.56 -3.79 -16.22
N HIS A 160 -13.66 -3.16 -15.76
CA HIS A 160 -14.92 -3.12 -16.52
C HIS A 160 -14.77 -2.35 -17.84
N GLN A 161 -13.90 -1.33 -17.87
CA GLN A 161 -13.67 -0.51 -19.06
C GLN A 161 -12.52 -1.02 -19.94
N HIS A 162 -11.59 -1.80 -19.38
CA HIS A 162 -10.33 -2.15 -20.05
C HIS A 162 -10.13 -3.66 -20.24
N GLY A 163 -10.99 -4.49 -19.66
CA GLY A 163 -10.89 -5.95 -19.66
C GLY A 163 -10.04 -6.49 -18.50
N LYS A 164 -10.43 -7.66 -17.96
CA LYS A 164 -9.74 -8.32 -16.85
C LYS A 164 -8.30 -8.70 -17.19
N GLU A 165 -8.07 -9.18 -18.42
CA GLU A 165 -6.74 -9.58 -18.91
C GLU A 165 -5.75 -8.40 -18.98
N ALA A 166 -6.25 -7.17 -19.10
CA ALA A 166 -5.41 -5.98 -19.17
C ALA A 166 -4.90 -5.53 -17.79
N VAL A 167 -5.51 -5.95 -16.69
CA VAL A 167 -5.24 -5.38 -15.36
C VAL A 167 -3.77 -5.53 -14.95
N LEU A 168 -3.22 -6.75 -15.04
CA LEU A 168 -1.85 -7.01 -14.57
C LEU A 168 -0.78 -6.21 -15.34
N VAL A 169 -1.08 -5.83 -16.58
CA VAL A 169 -0.11 -5.20 -17.49
C VAL A 169 -0.36 -3.70 -17.68
N ARG A 170 -1.60 -3.24 -17.55
CA ARG A 170 -2.03 -1.89 -17.95
C ARG A 170 -2.68 -1.07 -16.84
N PHE A 171 -3.05 -1.66 -15.71
CA PHE A 171 -3.56 -0.88 -14.59
C PHE A 171 -2.46 0.07 -14.08
N PRO A 172 -2.69 1.39 -13.95
CA PRO A 172 -1.65 2.36 -13.62
C PRO A 172 -0.84 2.00 -12.36
N GLY A 173 -1.51 1.57 -11.29
CA GLY A 173 -0.85 1.11 -10.07
C GLY A 173 0.13 -0.04 -10.30
N ASN A 174 -0.21 -0.98 -11.21
CA ASN A 174 0.63 -2.15 -11.53
C ASN A 174 1.90 -1.78 -12.29
N LEU A 175 1.92 -0.65 -13.01
CA LEU A 175 3.14 -0.13 -13.64
C LEU A 175 4.19 0.30 -12.60
N VAL A 176 3.77 0.57 -11.36
CA VAL A 176 4.64 0.97 -10.25
C VAL A 176 4.87 -0.18 -9.28
N THR A 177 3.80 -0.71 -8.68
CA THR A 177 3.90 -1.71 -7.61
C THR A 177 4.36 -3.07 -8.13
N GLY A 178 4.10 -3.36 -9.41
CA GLY A 178 4.56 -4.57 -10.09
C GLY A 178 6.08 -4.70 -10.10
N ALA A 179 6.82 -3.59 -10.10
CA ALA A 179 8.29 -3.59 -10.01
C ALA A 179 8.81 -4.27 -8.72
N ALA A 180 8.01 -4.29 -7.66
CA ALA A 180 8.33 -5.00 -6.42
C ALA A 180 7.46 -6.23 -6.15
N GLY A 181 6.81 -6.74 -7.21
CA GLY A 181 6.03 -7.97 -7.16
C GLY A 181 4.74 -7.86 -6.35
N VAL A 182 4.09 -6.70 -6.35
CA VAL A 182 2.74 -6.51 -5.80
C VAL A 182 1.82 -6.00 -6.89
N TYR A 183 0.72 -6.71 -7.15
CA TYR A 183 -0.21 -6.39 -8.22
C TYR A 183 -1.65 -6.26 -7.70
N PHE A 184 -2.34 -5.22 -8.14
CA PHE A 184 -3.81 -5.11 -8.06
C PHE A 184 -4.44 -6.07 -9.09
N THR A 185 -5.48 -6.79 -8.69
CA THR A 185 -6.19 -7.76 -9.55
C THR A 185 -7.60 -7.28 -9.91
N PRO A 186 -8.25 -7.85 -10.96
CA PRO A 186 -9.64 -7.52 -11.29
C PRO A 186 -10.66 -8.13 -10.32
N ARG A 187 -10.22 -8.87 -9.29
CA ARG A 187 -11.12 -9.54 -8.34
C ARG A 187 -11.48 -8.59 -7.22
N GLU A 188 -12.76 -8.52 -6.89
CA GLU A 188 -13.23 -7.87 -5.67
C GLU A 188 -12.65 -8.60 -4.45
N GLY A 189 -12.25 -7.81 -3.47
CA GLY A 189 -11.69 -8.27 -2.20
C GLY A 189 -12.76 -8.32 -1.11
N GLU A 190 -12.50 -9.14 -0.11
CA GLU A 190 -13.37 -9.30 1.04
C GLU A 190 -13.45 -8.03 1.91
N LYS A 191 -14.66 -7.75 2.41
CA LYS A 191 -14.91 -6.75 3.46
C LYS A 191 -15.17 -7.46 4.78
N GLY A 192 -14.70 -6.88 5.88
CA GLY A 192 -14.85 -7.50 7.19
C GLY A 192 -13.94 -6.90 8.24
N ILE A 193 -13.93 -7.51 9.42
CA ILE A 193 -12.99 -7.21 10.49
C ILE A 193 -12.04 -8.40 10.58
N PHE A 194 -10.76 -8.16 10.33
CA PHE A 194 -9.77 -9.23 10.26
C PHE A 194 -8.79 -9.11 11.43
N SER A 195 -8.66 -10.18 12.20
CA SER A 195 -7.68 -10.27 13.29
C SER A 195 -6.27 -10.41 12.74
N ILE A 196 -5.32 -9.77 13.41
CA ILE A 196 -3.92 -9.80 13.03
C ILE A 196 -3.22 -11.00 13.70
N PRO A 197 -2.69 -11.96 12.92
CA PRO A 197 -1.91 -13.05 13.49
C PRO A 197 -0.54 -12.55 13.95
N GLU A 198 0.01 -13.16 15.00
CA GLU A 198 1.36 -12.84 15.53
C GLU A 198 2.48 -13.06 14.51
N LYS A 199 2.28 -13.98 13.56
CA LYS A 199 3.23 -14.32 12.50
C LYS A 199 2.56 -14.17 11.15
N ILE A 200 3.37 -13.80 10.16
CA ILE A 200 2.92 -13.71 8.77
C ILE A 200 2.36 -15.06 8.34
N ARG A 201 1.18 -15.06 7.69
CA ARG A 201 0.64 -16.26 7.05
C ARG A 201 1.55 -16.66 5.91
N ASN A 202 2.19 -17.81 6.08
CA ASN A 202 3.20 -18.37 5.18
C ASN A 202 2.60 -19.50 4.33
N ASP A 203 1.40 -19.27 3.79
CA ASP A 203 0.72 -20.24 2.94
C ASP A 203 1.22 -20.07 1.49
N PRO A 204 1.77 -21.12 0.86
CA PRO A 204 2.21 -21.07 -0.54
C PRO A 204 1.10 -20.66 -1.52
N SER A 205 -0.18 -20.73 -1.14
CA SER A 205 -1.29 -20.25 -1.97
C SER A 205 -1.43 -18.72 -2.00
N ILE A 206 -0.80 -18.01 -1.06
CA ILE A 206 -0.88 -16.54 -0.91
C ILE A 206 0.20 -15.82 -1.75
N ILE A 207 1.32 -16.50 -2.04
CA ILE A 207 2.44 -15.98 -2.84
C ILE A 207 2.56 -16.86 -4.08
N GLN A 208 2.36 -16.31 -5.27
CA GLN A 208 2.28 -17.04 -6.54
C GLN A 208 3.42 -16.70 -7.49
#